data_AF-A0A975H0J0-F1
#
_entry.id   AF-A0A975H0J0-F1
#
_cell.length_a   1.000
_cell.length_b   1.000
_cell.length_c   1.000
_cell.angle_alpha   90.00
_cell.angle_beta   90.00
_cell.angle_gamma   90.00
#
_symmetry.space_group_name_H-M   'P 1'
#
loop_
_entity.id
_entity.type
_entity.pdbx_description
1 polymer ?
#
loop_
_entity_poly.entity_id
_entity_poly.type
_entity_poly.pdbx_seq_one_letter_code
_entity_poly.pdbx_strand_id
1 'polypeptide(L)'
;MYEGFDVWAFLSGLPLGLAIAGIILYFSWRKGKKERRYDERYTNVHRQAKSISWGTTSVAILVAWAIVIIVEGPGLAFFILSGLWAIHMISYGVGAAIASKQN
;
A
#
# COMPACT_ATOMS: atom_id res chain seq x y z
N MET A 1 26.62 -26.47 -27.86
CA MET A 1 26.99 -25.14 -28.38
C MET A 1 25.94 -24.16 -27.90
N TYR A 2 26.23 -23.35 -26.89
CA TYR A 2 25.38 -22.19 -26.57
C TYR A 2 25.83 -21.06 -27.49
N GLU A 3 25.48 -21.16 -28.77
CA GLU A 3 25.55 -20.00 -29.66
C GLU A 3 24.33 -19.15 -29.34
N GLY A 4 24.53 -18.01 -28.67
CA GLY A 4 23.40 -17.12 -28.42
C GLY A 4 23.56 -16.05 -27.35
N PHE A 5 24.70 -15.95 -26.65
CA PHE A 5 24.92 -14.77 -25.79
C PHE A 5 25.57 -13.65 -26.61
N ASP A 6 24.71 -12.84 -27.24
CA ASP A 6 25.14 -11.61 -27.88
C ASP A 6 25.43 -10.55 -26.79
N VAL A 7 26.72 -10.42 -26.47
CA VAL A 7 27.24 -9.44 -25.51
C VAL A 7 26.79 -8.02 -25.88
N TRP A 8 26.61 -7.71 -27.17
CA TRP A 8 26.12 -6.41 -27.61
C TRP A 8 24.63 -6.23 -27.32
N ALA A 9 23.83 -7.27 -27.48
CA ALA A 9 22.43 -7.25 -27.06
C ALA A 9 22.31 -7.08 -25.54
N PHE A 10 23.11 -7.79 -24.75
CA PHE A 10 23.17 -7.64 -23.30
C PHE A 10 23.63 -6.23 -22.86
N LEU A 11 24.70 -5.72 -23.48
CA LEU A 11 25.22 -4.38 -23.22
C LEU A 11 24.24 -3.28 -23.68
N SER A 12 23.38 -3.53 -24.67
CA SER A 12 22.32 -2.59 -25.09
C SER A 12 21.14 -2.51 -24.10
N GLY A 13 20.90 -3.59 -23.35
CA GLY A 13 19.91 -3.62 -22.27
C GLY A 13 20.28 -2.74 -21.08
N LEU A 14 21.58 -2.50 -20.85
CA LEU A 14 22.06 -1.64 -19.77
C LEU A 14 21.72 -0.14 -19.99
N PRO A 15 22.02 0.49 -21.14
CA PRO A 15 21.55 1.83 -21.48
C PRO A 15 20.04 1.97 -21.39
N LEU A 16 19.29 0.95 -21.86
CA LEU A 16 17.84 0.97 -21.79
C LEU A 16 17.33 0.92 -20.33
N GLY A 17 17.91 0.04 -19.51
CA GLY A 17 17.61 -0.06 -18.09
C GLY A 17 17.96 1.22 -17.32
N LEU A 18 19.11 1.83 -17.62
CA LEU A 18 19.52 3.11 -17.04
C LEU A 18 18.62 4.26 -17.48
N ALA A 19 18.17 4.27 -18.73
CA ALA A 19 17.23 5.26 -19.24
C ALA A 19 15.87 5.15 -18.55
N ILE A 20 15.32 3.93 -18.42
CA ILE A 20 14.06 3.68 -17.72
C ILE A 20 14.17 4.06 -16.24
N ALA A 21 15.24 3.63 -15.56
CA ALA A 21 15.48 3.99 -14.17
C ALA A 21 15.63 5.51 -13.99
N GLY A 22 16.33 6.19 -14.90
CA GLY A 22 16.48 7.65 -14.92
C GLY A 22 15.15 8.37 -15.10
N ILE A 23 14.27 7.88 -15.99
CA ILE A 23 12.93 8.43 -16.20
C ILE A 23 12.08 8.28 -14.93
N ILE A 24 12.08 7.10 -14.31
CA ILE A 24 11.34 6.82 -13.06
C ILE A 24 11.86 7.73 -11.94
N LEU A 25 13.18 7.83 -11.76
CA LEU A 25 13.81 8.68 -10.76
C LEU A 25 13.48 10.16 -10.99
N TYR A 26 13.52 10.63 -12.24
CA TYR A 26 13.20 12.00 -12.58
C TYR A 26 11.74 12.36 -12.26
N PHE A 27 10.78 11.51 -12.64
CA PHE A 27 9.37 11.74 -12.30
C PHE A 27 9.11 11.61 -10.80
N SER A 28 9.73 10.63 -10.14
CA SER A 28 9.66 10.47 -8.68
C SER A 28 10.21 11.69 -7.94
N TRP A 29 11.33 12.24 -8.42
CA TRP A 29 11.97 13.41 -7.82
C TRP A 29 11.20 14.71 -8.10
N ARG A 30 10.67 14.89 -9.32
CA ARG A 30 9.78 16.01 -9.68
C ARG A 30 8.50 15.98 -8.86
N LYS A 31 7.87 14.81 -8.71
CA LYS A 31 6.67 14.63 -7.88
C LYS A 31 7.00 14.84 -6.41
N GLY A 32 8.12 14.31 -5.93
CA GLY A 32 8.61 14.48 -4.57
C GLY A 32 8.91 15.94 -4.20
N LYS A 33 9.51 16.71 -5.11
CA LYS A 33 9.70 18.17 -4.92
C LYS A 33 8.38 18.93 -4.89
N LYS A 34 7.42 18.60 -5.77
CA LYS A 34 6.09 19.24 -5.81
C LYS A 34 5.26 18.93 -4.56
N GLU A 35 5.33 17.70 -4.06
CA GLU A 35 4.57 17.24 -2.89
C GLU A 35 5.30 17.47 -1.56
N ARG A 36 6.48 18.10 -1.57
CA ARG A 36 7.37 18.25 -0.41
C ARG A 36 7.61 16.92 0.33
N ARG A 37 7.78 15.81 -0.39
CA ARG A 37 7.95 14.45 0.17
C ARG A 37 9.13 14.29 1.12
N TYR A 38 10.11 15.19 1.04
CA TYR A 38 11.32 15.21 1.85
C TYR A 38 11.20 16.14 3.07
N ASP A 39 10.03 16.74 3.27
CA ASP A 39 9.71 17.61 4.39
C ASP A 39 8.94 16.77 5.43
N GLU A 40 9.22 16.95 6.72
CA GLU A 40 8.56 16.24 7.84
C GLU A 40 7.03 16.41 7.81
N ARG A 41 6.56 17.48 7.14
CA ARG A 41 5.15 17.71 6.89
C ARG A 41 4.50 16.62 6.03
N TYR A 42 5.19 16.07 5.02
CA TYR A 42 4.62 15.02 4.17
C TYR A 42 4.47 13.69 4.94
N THR A 43 5.48 13.32 5.72
CA THR A 43 5.42 12.11 6.57
C THR A 43 4.32 12.23 7.62
N ASN A 44 4.17 13.42 8.23
CA ASN A 44 3.08 13.69 9.18
C ASN A 44 1.69 13.62 8.53
N VAL A 45 1.49 14.29 7.39
CA VAL A 45 0.21 14.25 6.66
C VAL A 45 -0.13 12.83 6.24
N HIS A 46 0.84 12.06 5.73
CA HIS A 46 0.59 10.69 5.29
C HIS A 46 0.32 9.73 6.46
N ARG A 47 1.02 9.92 7.60
CA ARG A 47 0.74 9.18 8.83
C ARG A 47 -0.67 9.45 9.34
N GLN A 48 -1.08 10.71 9.38
CA GLN A 48 -2.44 11.10 9.76
C GLN A 48 -3.48 10.56 8.76
N ALA A 49 -3.24 10.69 7.46
CA ALA A 49 -4.14 10.19 6.43
C ALA A 49 -4.35 8.67 6.53
N LYS A 50 -3.29 7.89 6.80
CA LYS A 50 -3.40 6.44 7.05
C LYS A 50 -4.24 6.14 8.29
N SER A 51 -4.02 6.87 9.39
CA SER A 51 -4.79 6.70 10.63
C SER A 51 -6.27 7.05 10.44
N ILE A 52 -6.57 8.18 9.79
CA ILE A 52 -7.94 8.59 9.45
C ILE A 52 -8.58 7.55 8.53
N SER A 53 -7.89 7.15 7.45
CA SER A 53 -8.37 6.13 6.52
C SER A 53 -8.71 4.83 7.23
N TRP A 54 -7.87 4.39 8.18
CA TRP A 54 -8.12 3.17 8.95
C TRP A 54 -9.41 3.30 9.77
N GLY A 55 -9.60 4.42 10.48
CA GLY A 55 -10.82 4.70 11.22
C GLY A 55 -12.07 4.75 10.32
N THR A 56 -11.99 5.43 9.17
CA THR A 56 -13.07 5.49 8.19
C THR A 56 -13.43 4.10 7.67
N THR A 57 -12.44 3.27 7.32
CA THR A 57 -12.69 1.89 6.88
C THR A 57 -13.28 1.02 7.97
N SER A 58 -12.88 1.21 9.24
CA SER A 58 -13.48 0.50 10.38
C SER A 58 -14.97 0.81 10.49
N VAL A 59 -15.35 2.09 10.43
CA VAL A 59 -16.76 2.50 10.46
C VAL A 59 -17.52 1.95 9.26
N ALA A 60 -16.95 2.02 8.06
CA ALA A 60 -17.58 1.51 6.85
C ALA A 60 -17.85 0.00 6.91
N ILE A 61 -16.89 -0.80 7.40
CA ILE A 61 -17.06 -2.25 7.58
C ILE A 61 -18.18 -2.54 8.59
N LEU A 62 -18.19 -1.84 9.73
CA LEU A 62 -19.22 -2.05 10.77
C LEU A 62 -20.63 -1.68 10.27
N VAL A 63 -20.76 -0.59 9.51
CA VAL A 63 -22.05 -0.19 8.91
C VAL A 63 -22.52 -1.23 7.89
N ALA A 64 -21.64 -1.66 6.99
CA ALA A 64 -21.96 -2.71 6.02
C ALA A 64 -22.36 -4.02 6.72
N TRP A 65 -21.65 -4.38 7.78
CA TRP A 65 -21.94 -5.58 8.56
C TRP A 65 -23.30 -5.51 9.26
N ALA A 66 -23.64 -4.37 9.87
CA ALA A 66 -24.96 -4.15 10.46
C ALA A 66 -26.09 -4.25 9.43
N ILE A 67 -25.90 -3.69 8.24
CA ILE A 67 -26.88 -3.77 7.15
C ILE A 67 -27.10 -5.23 6.75
N VAL A 68 -26.02 -5.99 6.55
CA VAL A 68 -26.12 -7.42 6.17
C VAL A 68 -26.87 -8.23 7.23
N ILE A 69 -26.61 -8.00 8.52
CA ILE A 69 -27.33 -8.66 9.62
C ILE A 69 -28.83 -8.39 9.54
N ILE A 70 -29.23 -7.14 9.26
CA ILE A 70 -30.64 -6.74 9.23
C ILE A 70 -31.36 -7.26 7.98
N VAL A 71 -30.70 -7.23 6.82
CA VAL A 71 -31.34 -7.52 5.52
C VAL A 71 -31.29 -9.01 5.18
N GLU A 72 -30.15 -9.65 5.35
CA GLU A 72 -29.92 -11.04 4.92
C GLU A 72 -29.81 -12.01 6.11
N GLY A 73 -29.49 -11.49 7.30
CA GLY A 73 -29.19 -12.33 8.46
C GLY A 73 -27.82 -13.02 8.34
N PRO A 74 -27.57 -14.07 9.15
CA PRO A 74 -26.30 -14.80 9.14
C PRO A 74 -26.16 -15.67 7.89
N GLY A 75 -25.65 -15.08 6.81
CA GLY A 75 -25.33 -15.73 5.54
C GLY A 75 -23.85 -15.59 5.12
N LEU A 76 -23.53 -15.88 3.87
CA LEU A 76 -22.16 -15.81 3.35
C LEU A 76 -21.54 -14.41 3.53
N ALA A 77 -22.27 -13.35 3.19
CA ALA A 77 -21.80 -11.97 3.31
C ALA A 77 -21.44 -11.59 4.76
N PHE A 78 -22.21 -12.09 5.74
CA PHE A 78 -21.95 -11.88 7.15
C PHE A 78 -20.60 -12.49 7.58
N PHE A 79 -20.29 -13.71 7.14
CA PHE A 79 -19.02 -14.37 7.46
C PHE A 79 -17.84 -13.74 6.75
N ILE A 80 -18.00 -13.31 5.48
CA ILE A 80 -16.97 -12.58 4.74
C ILE A 80 -16.62 -11.27 5.46
N LEU A 81 -17.62 -10.47 5.84
CA LEU A 81 -17.40 -9.22 6.55
C LEU A 81 -16.83 -9.44 7.96
N SER A 82 -17.23 -10.51 8.65
CA SER A 82 -16.61 -10.91 9.92
C SER A 82 -15.13 -11.25 9.76
N GLY A 83 -14.78 -11.99 8.71
CA GLY A 83 -13.39 -12.31 8.36
C GLY A 83 -12.59 -11.06 7.99
N LEU A 84 -13.18 -10.16 7.20
CA LEU A 84 -12.59 -8.88 6.83
C LEU A 84 -12.33 -8.02 8.07
N TRP A 85 -13.27 -7.98 9.01
CA TRP A 85 -13.13 -7.28 10.28
C TRP A 85 -11.97 -7.85 11.11
N ALA A 86 -11.87 -9.18 11.22
CA ALA A 86 -10.76 -9.83 11.93
C ALA A 86 -9.40 -9.48 11.29
N ILE A 87 -9.28 -9.58 9.96
CA ILE A 87 -8.05 -9.22 9.23
C ILE A 87 -7.71 -7.73 9.45
N HIS A 88 -8.71 -6.85 9.37
CA HIS A 88 -8.52 -5.41 9.56
C HIS A 88 -7.98 -5.09 10.97
N MET A 89 -8.51 -5.73 12.02
CA MET A 89 -8.01 -5.57 13.39
C MET A 89 -6.63 -6.20 13.60
N ILE A 90 -6.38 -7.40 13.05
CA ILE A 90 -5.07 -8.06 13.12
C ILE A 90 -4.01 -7.19 12.44
N SER A 91 -4.33 -6.58 11.30
CA SER A 91 -3.39 -5.69 10.59
C SER A 91 -2.95 -4.51 11.45
N TYR A 92 -3.87 -3.95 12.24
CA TYR A 92 -3.56 -2.91 13.22
C TYR A 92 -2.67 -3.45 14.34
N GLY A 93 -3.01 -4.61 14.91
CA GLY A 93 -2.21 -5.25 15.96
C GLY A 93 -0.77 -5.51 15.52
N VAL A 94 -0.57 -6.07 14.32
CA VAL A 94 0.77 -6.30 13.74
C VAL A 94 1.49 -4.98 13.49
N GLY A 95 0.82 -3.99 12.88
CA GLY A 95 1.39 -2.67 12.64
C GLY A 95 1.83 -1.97 13.93
N ALA A 96 1.00 -2.06 14.98
CA ALA A 96 1.30 -1.50 16.30
C ALA A 96 2.49 -2.21 16.96
N ALA A 97 2.57 -3.55 16.90
CA ALA A 97 3.68 -4.31 17.45
C ALA A 97 5.01 -4.04 16.74
N ILE A 98 4.99 -3.76 15.44
CA ILE A 98 6.19 -3.34 14.69
C ILE A 98 6.60 -1.93 15.09
N ALA A 99 5.64 -1.00 15.13
CA ALA A 99 5.92 0.39 15.50
C ALA A 99 6.41 0.53 16.95
N SER A 100 5.89 -0.26 17.89
CA SER A 100 6.30 -0.23 19.29
C SER A 100 7.73 -0.71 19.52
N LYS A 101 8.30 -1.53 18.62
CA LYS A 101 9.70 -1.95 18.67
C LYS A 101 10.67 -0.89 18.16
N GLN A 102 10.16 0.12 17.44
CA GLN A 102 10.96 1.20 16.85
C GLN A 102 11.01 2.46 17.72
N ASN A 103 10.15 2.54 18.75
CA ASN A 103 10.18 3.56 19.81
C ASN A 103 10.98 3.05 21.00
#